data_AF-A0A0B1ZYR9-F1
#
_entry.id   AF-A0A0B1ZYR9-F1
#
_cell.length_a   1.000
_cell.length_b   1.000
_cell.length_c   1.000
_cell.angle_alpha   90.00
_cell.angle_beta   90.00
_cell.angle_gamma   90.00
#
_symmetry.space_group_name_H-M   'P 1'
#
loop_
_entity.id
_entity.type
_entity.pdbx_description
1 polymer ?
#
loop_
_entity_poly.entity_id
_entity_poly.type
_entity_poly.pdbx_seq_one_letter_code
_entity_poly.pdbx_strand_id
1 'polypeptide(L)'
;MQARKRMAAAVAVIASLGLALVGCSGNGEPSPTKPPSSSPTRPASAFVGKSLQDAFAHSPGSVTSMDAVKELGLRPASPAPASRTTVIAACYYNDTQVNVVVIPSTSVTEKIRDDARRGKYDSLLTDCRK
;
A
#
# COMPACT_ATOMS: atom_id res chain seq x y z
N MET A 1 -33.48 -39.45 46.27
CA MET A 1 -33.76 -38.84 47.59
C MET A 1 -32.50 -38.84 48.42
N GLN A 2 -32.39 -37.87 49.33
CA GLN A 2 -31.32 -37.64 50.32
C GLN A 2 -30.09 -36.87 49.78
N ALA A 3 -29.88 -35.58 50.10
CA ALA A 3 -29.74 -34.96 51.43
C ALA A 3 -28.52 -35.57 52.15
N ARG A 4 -27.53 -34.87 52.69
CA ARG A 4 -27.45 -33.54 53.31
C ARG A 4 -25.95 -33.38 53.63
N LYS A 5 -25.37 -32.18 53.45
CA LYS A 5 -25.09 -31.24 54.55
C LYS A 5 -23.96 -31.71 55.49
N ARG A 6 -22.84 -30.97 55.48
CA ARG A 6 -22.24 -30.20 56.60
C ARG A 6 -20.75 -29.99 56.28
N MET A 7 -20.35 -28.76 55.97
CA MET A 7 -19.95 -27.71 56.93
C MET A 7 -18.72 -28.11 57.76
N ALA A 8 -17.56 -27.59 57.36
CA ALA A 8 -16.46 -27.15 58.22
C ALA A 8 -15.56 -26.28 57.33
N ALA A 9 -15.56 -24.96 57.52
CA ALA A 9 -14.67 -24.24 58.43
C ALA A 9 -13.27 -24.09 57.85
N ALA A 10 -12.92 -22.84 57.50
CA ALA A 10 -11.78 -22.12 58.05
C ALA A 10 -11.44 -20.96 57.12
N VAL A 11 -11.57 -19.76 57.66
CA VAL A 11 -11.09 -18.51 57.07
C VAL A 11 -9.56 -18.56 57.07
N ALA A 12 -8.94 -18.33 55.92
CA ALA A 12 -7.54 -17.96 55.82
C ALA A 12 -7.38 -16.88 54.75
N VAL A 13 -7.13 -15.67 55.23
CA VAL A 13 -6.78 -14.47 54.46
C VAL A 13 -5.36 -14.65 53.94
N ILE A 14 -5.14 -14.60 52.62
CA ILE A 14 -3.86 -14.13 52.06
C ILE A 14 -4.15 -13.33 50.79
N ALA A 15 -3.82 -12.05 50.87
CA ALA A 15 -3.75 -11.12 49.75
C ALA A 15 -2.59 -11.49 48.84
N SER A 16 -2.86 -11.63 47.55
CA SER A 16 -1.84 -11.67 46.51
C SER A 16 -2.36 -10.94 45.27
N LEU A 17 -1.72 -9.82 44.96
CA LEU A 17 -1.76 -9.17 43.67
C LEU A 17 -1.43 -10.18 42.56
N GLY A 18 -2.17 -10.13 41.46
CA GLY A 18 -1.72 -10.67 40.19
C GLY A 18 -2.70 -11.63 39.52
N LEU A 19 -2.91 -11.37 38.23
CA LEU A 19 -3.64 -12.15 37.23
C LEU A 19 -5.16 -12.19 37.38
N ALA A 20 -5.82 -11.36 36.57
CA ALA A 20 -7.13 -11.69 35.99
C ALA A 20 -7.04 -11.56 34.46
N LEU A 21 -6.65 -12.67 33.83
CA LEU A 21 -7.15 -13.08 32.53
C LEU A 21 -8.63 -13.46 32.70
N VAL A 22 -9.49 -12.91 31.83
CA VAL A 22 -10.79 -13.44 31.35
C VAL A 22 -11.83 -13.84 32.43
N GLY A 23 -13.05 -13.30 32.47
CA GLY A 23 -13.76 -12.38 31.61
C GLY A 23 -15.11 -12.08 32.28
N CYS A 24 -15.60 -10.86 32.10
CA CYS A 24 -16.97 -10.51 32.44
C CYS A 24 -17.74 -10.39 31.14
N SER A 25 -18.76 -11.22 30.96
CA SER A 25 -19.83 -10.98 30.00
C SER A 25 -20.46 -9.64 30.33
N GLY A 26 -20.27 -8.68 29.44
CA GLY A 26 -20.93 -7.38 29.46
C GLY A 26 -20.88 -6.86 28.03
N ASN A 27 -22.04 -6.45 27.52
CA ASN A 27 -22.29 -5.79 26.25
C ASN A 27 -21.02 -5.42 25.46
N GLY A 28 -20.87 -6.00 24.27
CA GLY A 28 -19.89 -5.56 23.28
C GLY A 28 -20.20 -4.15 22.81
N GLU A 29 -19.90 -3.19 23.67
CA GLU A 29 -19.57 -1.82 23.32
C GLU A 29 -18.53 -1.91 22.21
N PRO A 30 -18.73 -1.22 21.07
CA PRO A 30 -17.79 -1.31 19.97
C PRO A 30 -16.43 -0.83 20.48
N SER A 31 -15.46 -1.74 20.55
CA SER A 31 -14.05 -1.37 20.72
C SER A 31 -13.77 -0.20 19.79
N PRO A 32 -13.13 0.89 20.27
CA PRO A 32 -12.77 2.00 19.43
C PRO A 32 -11.99 1.43 18.25
N THR A 33 -12.57 1.60 17.06
CA THR A 33 -11.98 1.21 15.80
C THR A 33 -10.53 1.66 15.86
N LYS A 34 -9.59 0.71 15.92
CA LYS A 34 -8.19 1.00 15.66
C LYS A 34 -8.23 1.84 14.38
N PRO A 35 -7.83 3.14 14.39
CA PRO A 35 -7.80 3.89 13.15
C PRO A 35 -6.97 3.02 12.19
N PRO A 36 -7.42 2.78 10.94
CA PRO A 36 -6.63 1.99 10.01
C PRO A 36 -5.24 2.62 10.03
N SER A 37 -4.30 1.89 10.63
CA SER A 37 -2.96 2.39 10.91
C SER A 37 -2.42 2.79 9.57
N SER A 38 -2.32 4.09 9.35
CA SER A 38 -2.03 4.71 8.08
C SER A 38 -0.54 4.50 7.81
N SER A 39 -0.17 3.26 7.47
CA SER A 39 1.09 2.99 6.83
C SER A 39 1.09 3.83 5.56
N PRO A 40 2.13 4.64 5.32
CA PRO A 40 2.15 5.53 4.18
C PRO A 40 1.98 4.67 2.93
N THR A 41 0.91 4.93 2.18
CA THR A 41 0.80 4.49 0.79
C THR A 41 2.11 4.89 0.13
N ARG A 42 2.89 3.90 -0.32
CA ARG A 42 4.20 4.13 -0.93
C ARG A 42 4.04 5.25 -1.97
N PRO A 43 4.81 6.34 -1.91
CA PRO A 43 4.55 7.49 -2.80
C PRO A 43 4.70 7.04 -4.27
N ALA A 44 3.86 7.57 -5.16
CA ALA A 44 3.86 7.15 -6.56
C ALA A 44 5.22 7.37 -7.23
N SER A 45 5.96 8.41 -6.82
CA SER A 45 7.33 8.67 -7.27
C SER A 45 8.31 7.51 -7.02
N ALA A 46 8.02 6.61 -6.07
CA ALA A 46 8.82 5.42 -5.81
C ALA A 46 8.72 4.35 -6.90
N PHE A 47 7.80 4.49 -7.87
CA PHE A 47 7.74 3.68 -9.08
C PHE A 47 8.59 4.25 -10.23
N VAL A 48 8.98 5.53 -10.17
CA VAL A 48 9.80 6.15 -11.23
C VAL A 48 11.18 5.48 -11.29
N GLY A 49 11.57 5.08 -12.49
CA GLY A 49 12.78 4.30 -12.76
C GLY A 49 12.64 2.80 -12.47
N LYS A 50 11.46 2.32 -12.07
CA LYS A 50 11.15 0.89 -11.93
C LYS A 50 10.50 0.33 -13.18
N SER A 51 10.36 -0.99 -13.23
CA SER A 51 9.61 -1.64 -14.31
C SER A 51 8.10 -1.41 -14.14
N LEU A 52 7.35 -1.48 -15.23
CA LEU A 52 5.88 -1.49 -15.16
C LEU A 52 5.37 -2.73 -14.38
N GLN A 53 6.10 -3.86 -14.47
CA GLN A 53 5.83 -5.05 -13.66
C GLN A 53 5.92 -4.77 -12.15
N ASP A 54 6.92 -3.99 -11.71
CA ASP A 54 7.05 -3.63 -10.28
C ASP A 54 5.86 -2.78 -9.81
N ALA A 55 5.34 -1.90 -10.67
CA ALA A 55 4.14 -1.11 -10.37
C ALA A 55 2.92 -2.02 -10.19
N PHE A 56 2.70 -3.00 -11.08
CA PHE A 56 1.62 -3.99 -10.92
C PHE A 56 1.77 -4.82 -9.65
N ALA A 57 3.00 -5.20 -9.29
CA ALA A 57 3.24 -6.07 -8.13
C ALA A 57 3.09 -5.36 -6.77
N HIS A 58 3.27 -4.03 -6.72
CA HIS A 58 3.36 -3.29 -5.44
C HIS A 58 2.39 -2.10 -5.33
N SER A 59 1.58 -1.84 -6.36
CA SER A 59 0.49 -0.87 -6.28
C SER A 59 -0.58 -1.36 -5.30
N PRO A 60 -1.16 -0.47 -4.47
CA PRO A 60 -2.27 -0.80 -3.58
C PRO A 60 -3.59 -1.06 -4.34
N GLY A 61 -3.66 -0.76 -5.64
CA GLY A 61 -4.83 -0.96 -6.48
C GLY A 61 -4.50 -1.07 -7.96
N SER A 62 -5.45 -0.70 -8.83
CA SER A 62 -5.28 -0.83 -10.28
C SER A 62 -4.15 0.05 -10.80
N VAL A 63 -3.49 -0.41 -11.86
CA VAL A 63 -2.45 0.34 -12.55
C VAL A 63 -2.89 0.59 -13.99
N THR A 64 -2.83 1.85 -14.41
CA THR A 64 -3.08 2.26 -15.79
C THR A 64 -1.79 2.85 -16.35
N SER A 65 -1.41 2.42 -17.55
CA SER A 65 -0.16 2.84 -18.18
C SER A 65 -0.41 3.57 -19.49
N MET A 66 0.32 4.66 -19.71
CA MET A 66 0.41 5.37 -20.98
C MET A 66 1.82 5.25 -21.57
N ASP A 67 1.92 4.88 -22.84
CA ASP A 67 3.19 4.87 -23.58
C ASP A 67 3.54 6.28 -24.06
N ALA A 68 4.72 6.78 -23.68
CA ALA A 68 5.22 8.12 -24.06
C ALA A 68 6.26 8.11 -25.18
N VAL A 69 6.48 6.98 -25.88
CA VAL A 69 7.44 6.88 -26.98
C VAL A 69 7.21 7.98 -28.03
N LYS A 70 5.95 8.20 -28.43
CA LYS A 70 5.60 9.24 -29.41
C LYS A 70 5.82 10.65 -28.87
N GLU A 71 5.34 10.93 -27.65
CA GLU A 71 5.43 12.25 -27.01
C GLU A 71 6.87 12.70 -26.79
N LEU A 72 7.77 11.74 -26.55
CA LEU A 72 9.20 11.99 -26.37
C LEU A 72 10.00 11.99 -27.68
N GLY A 73 9.34 11.86 -28.83
CA GLY A 73 10.01 11.77 -30.13
C GLY A 73 10.95 10.57 -30.25
N LEU A 74 10.71 9.52 -29.47
CA LEU A 74 11.48 8.30 -29.49
C LEU A 74 11.04 7.44 -30.67
N ARG A 75 11.98 6.68 -31.23
CA ARG A 75 11.67 5.77 -32.32
C ARG A 75 10.68 4.70 -31.81
N PRO A 76 9.57 4.45 -32.53
CA PRO A 76 8.65 3.38 -32.19
C PRO A 76 9.39 2.06 -32.05
N ALA A 77 9.32 1.47 -30.86
CA ALA A 77 9.78 0.11 -30.63
C ALA A 77 8.60 -0.85 -30.79
N SER A 78 8.91 -2.12 -31.05
CA SER A 78 7.92 -3.18 -30.92
C SER A 78 7.36 -3.19 -29.49
N PRO A 79 6.08 -3.56 -29.27
CA PRO A 79 5.49 -3.61 -27.94
C PRO A 79 6.39 -4.37 -26.96
N ALA A 80 6.82 -3.70 -25.90
CA ALA A 80 7.66 -4.30 -24.87
C ALA A 80 6.77 -4.90 -23.75
N PRO A 81 7.08 -6.09 -23.24
CA PRO A 81 6.38 -6.63 -22.07
C PRO A 81 6.64 -5.74 -20.85
N ALA A 82 5.73 -5.74 -19.87
CA ALA A 82 5.80 -4.87 -18.68
C ALA A 82 7.13 -4.96 -17.90
N SER A 83 7.82 -6.10 -17.93
CA SER A 83 9.15 -6.28 -17.31
C SER A 83 10.27 -5.54 -18.04
N ARG A 84 10.06 -5.15 -19.30
CA ARG A 84 11.01 -4.41 -20.16
C ARG A 84 10.53 -2.99 -20.49
N THR A 85 9.59 -2.50 -19.70
CA THR A 85 9.06 -1.15 -19.82
C THR A 85 9.37 -0.42 -18.52
N THR A 86 9.98 0.76 -18.61
CA THR A 86 10.36 1.57 -17.46
C THR A 86 9.36 2.69 -17.23
N VAL A 87 8.97 2.89 -15.98
CA VAL A 87 8.13 4.00 -15.53
C VAL A 87 8.97 5.28 -15.46
N ILE A 88 8.53 6.34 -16.13
CA ILE A 88 9.20 7.65 -16.16
C ILE A 88 8.41 8.76 -15.46
N ALA A 89 7.13 8.52 -15.16
CA ALA A 89 6.31 9.35 -14.28
C ALA A 89 5.23 8.47 -13.64
N ALA A 90 4.81 8.81 -12.42
CA ALA A 90 3.75 8.08 -11.73
C ALA A 90 2.98 8.99 -10.78
N CYS A 91 1.68 8.77 -10.66
CA CYS A 91 0.81 9.47 -9.73
C CYS A 91 -0.31 8.56 -9.22
N TYR A 92 -0.89 8.94 -8.08
CA TYR A 92 -2.14 8.36 -7.61
C TYR A 92 -3.34 9.16 -8.13
N TYR A 93 -4.33 8.43 -8.61
CA TYR A 93 -5.68 8.92 -8.87
C TYR A 93 -6.63 8.32 -7.82
N ASN A 94 -7.45 9.16 -7.18
CA ASN A 94 -8.38 8.78 -6.12
C ASN A 94 -7.77 7.87 -5.04
N ASP A 95 -6.51 8.11 -4.69
CA ASP A 95 -5.72 7.41 -3.65
C ASP A 95 -5.56 5.88 -3.82
N THR A 96 -6.09 5.30 -4.91
CA THR A 96 -6.23 3.85 -5.09
C THR A 96 -5.72 3.36 -6.43
N GLN A 97 -5.80 4.18 -7.48
CA GLN A 97 -5.32 3.85 -8.81
C GLN A 97 -3.96 4.52 -9.05
N VAL A 98 -3.00 3.77 -9.58
CA VAL A 98 -1.71 4.32 -10.01
C VAL A 98 -1.73 4.53 -11.52
N ASN A 99 -1.61 5.77 -11.95
CA ASN A 99 -1.40 6.11 -13.35
C ASN A 99 0.11 6.29 -13.58
N VAL A 100 0.65 5.59 -14.57
CA VAL A 100 2.08 5.63 -14.91
C VAL A 100 2.31 5.99 -16.37
N VAL A 101 3.38 6.74 -16.61
CA VAL A 101 3.91 6.98 -17.95
C VAL A 101 5.12 6.10 -18.15
N VAL A 102 5.17 5.41 -19.28
CA VAL A 102 6.15 4.36 -19.52
C VAL A 102 6.80 4.48 -20.89
N ILE A 103 8.02 3.95 -21.01
CA ILE A 103 8.73 3.76 -22.27
C ILE A 103 9.52 2.44 -22.24
N PRO A 104 9.89 1.85 -23.40
CA PRO A 104 10.78 0.70 -23.44
C PRO A 104 12.09 0.97 -22.69
N SER A 105 12.54 0.03 -21.86
CA SER A 105 13.76 0.20 -21.06
C SER A 105 15.00 0.44 -21.93
N THR A 106 15.03 -0.07 -23.16
CA THR A 106 16.09 0.16 -24.14
C THR A 106 16.19 1.61 -24.63
N SER A 107 15.12 2.40 -24.45
CA SER A 107 15.07 3.81 -24.81
C SER A 107 15.41 4.74 -23.65
N VAL A 108 15.59 4.20 -22.44
CA VAL A 108 15.92 5.00 -21.24
C VAL A 108 17.40 5.37 -21.27
N THR A 109 17.67 6.65 -21.49
CA THR A 109 19.00 7.24 -21.33
C THR A 109 19.20 7.81 -19.93
N GLU A 110 20.44 8.12 -19.54
CA GLU A 110 20.71 8.84 -18.27
C GLU A 110 19.94 10.17 -18.21
N LYS A 111 19.88 10.90 -19.32
CA LYS A 111 19.12 12.16 -19.40
C LYS A 111 17.63 11.95 -19.09
N ILE A 112 17.02 10.90 -19.66
CA ILE A 112 15.60 10.58 -19.40
C ILE A 112 15.42 10.17 -17.93
N ARG A 113 16.34 9.39 -17.38
CA ARG A 113 16.27 8.99 -15.97
C ARG A 113 16.33 10.20 -15.03
N ASP A 114 17.23 11.13 -15.31
CA ASP A 114 17.39 12.35 -14.53
C ASP A 114 16.21 13.31 -14.70
N ASP A 115 15.72 13.47 -15.92
CA ASP A 115 14.50 14.25 -16.22
C ASP A 115 13.28 13.67 -15.49
N ALA A 116 13.12 12.34 -15.50
CA ALA A 116 12.06 11.63 -14.79
C ALA A 116 12.12 11.83 -13.28
N ARG A 117 13.32 11.72 -12.68
CA ARG A 117 13.52 11.98 -11.24
C ARG A 117 13.21 13.41 -10.83
N ARG A 118 13.40 14.37 -11.74
CA ARG A 118 13.03 15.78 -11.54
C ARG A 118 11.55 16.06 -11.80
N GLY A 119 10.73 15.06 -12.14
CA GLY A 119 9.31 15.23 -12.41
C GLY A 119 9.00 15.89 -13.75
N LYS A 120 9.97 15.96 -14.70
CA LYS A 120 9.76 16.64 -16.00
C LYS A 120 8.61 16.04 -16.80
N TYR A 121 8.34 14.75 -16.62
CA TYR A 121 7.31 14.01 -17.35
C TYR A 121 5.99 13.92 -16.59
N ASP A 122 5.86 14.51 -15.40
CA ASP A 122 4.63 14.47 -14.61
C ASP A 122 3.47 15.18 -15.32
N SER A 123 3.79 16.14 -16.20
CA SER A 123 2.81 16.80 -17.07
C SER A 123 2.10 15.83 -18.02
N LEU A 124 2.69 14.68 -18.35
CA LEU A 124 2.05 13.67 -19.19
C LEU A 124 0.93 12.91 -18.46
N LEU A 125 0.84 13.04 -17.12
CA LEU A 125 -0.22 12.43 -16.30
C LEU A 125 -1.41 13.40 -16.17
N THR A 126 -2.21 13.51 -17.21
CA THR A 126 -3.37 14.43 -17.26
C THR A 126 -4.39 14.16 -16.16
N ASP A 127 -4.62 12.89 -15.85
CA ASP A 127 -5.66 12.45 -14.90
C ASP A 127 -5.30 12.72 -13.45
N CYS A 128 -4.06 13.14 -13.18
CA CYS A 128 -3.56 13.42 -11.85
C CYS A 128 -3.36 14.91 -11.56
N ARG A 129 -3.69 15.78 -12.52
CA ARG A 129 -3.71 17.22 -12.29
C ARG A 129 -5.03 17.58 -11.58
N LYS A 130 -4.96 17.90 -10.30
CA LYS A 130 -6.05 18.56 -9.57
C LYS A 130 -6.16 20.02 -9.98
#